data_AF-A0A4V1F6R2-F1
#
_entry.id   AF-A0A4V1F6R2-F1
#
_cell.length_a   1.000
_cell.length_b   1.000
_cell.length_c   1.000
_cell.angle_alpha   90.00
_cell.angle_beta   90.00
_cell.angle_gamma   90.00
#
_symmetry.space_group_name_H-M   'P 1'
#
loop_
_entity.id
_entity.type
_entity.pdbx_description
1 polymer ?
#
loop_
_entity_poly.entity_id
_entity_poly.type
_entity_poly.pdbx_seq_one_letter_code
_entity_poly.pdbx_strand_id
1 'polypeptide(L)'
;MTSIDEQPRLSRRGFLAAGAGALAAGAVAGGWTPAFAVPAGSTASLGSLGSSGPVAPLPTPPNFPDGIALFQQAYQNWSKEIMLDATWVCSPKTPEDVVRLADWAHTNGYKIRPRGAMHGWTPLTVEKGGNVEKVILADTMTHLNSITVNPGTPATVTAGAGASIEAIVTELQKHNLGWANLPAPGVLSIGGALAVNAHGAALPAEGQTPLPGHTYGSLSNLVTELTAVVWDGNGYALKTYRRNDPAITPMLTNLGRCFLTSVTMQAGPNLRQRCQSYTDIPWQELFAPKGASGRTFEKFVAECGGAEAIWYPFTDKPWMKTWTNSPTKPDSSNDVTGSLGSLGSLVGKPPQAREVTGPYNYIFSDNLPEPITDMIGAINAGNPGIAPLFGPAMYGITAAGLAATNAYDIWGWSKDVQFYIKATTLRLTEGGGAVVTSRANIATVIHDFTQWFHGRIEYYRSKGQFPLNGPVEIRCCGLDQPADVKVPSAGPPTISATRPRPDHPDWDVAIWLNVLGVPGTPGMFEFYQEMEQWMRSHYNNAAATFRPEWSKGWAFGPDPYTDTAIVTEKMRATYIEGVPTTENWDTARTRYNEIDPHRVFTNGFMDRLLP
;
A
#
# COMPACT_ATOMS: atom_id res chain seq x y z
N MET A 1 -24.10 -37.70 -35.00
CA MET A 1 -23.25 -36.52 -35.28
C MET A 1 -24.06 -35.33 -34.79
N THR A 2 -23.73 -34.61 -33.74
CA THR A 2 -22.42 -34.14 -33.26
C THR A 2 -22.42 -33.95 -31.73
N SER A 3 -21.23 -34.10 -31.15
CA SER A 3 -20.83 -33.82 -29.77
C SER A 3 -20.87 -32.33 -29.44
N ILE A 4 -21.32 -31.95 -28.23
CA ILE A 4 -20.90 -30.71 -27.53
C ILE A 4 -20.89 -30.95 -26.01
N ASP A 5 -19.69 -31.03 -25.46
CA ASP A 5 -19.14 -30.55 -24.18
C ASP A 5 -19.93 -30.63 -22.87
N GLU A 6 -19.54 -31.61 -22.05
CA GLU A 6 -19.54 -31.50 -20.59
C GLU A 6 -18.43 -30.55 -20.13
N GLN A 7 -18.80 -29.42 -19.52
CA GLN A 7 -17.86 -28.58 -18.76
C GLN A 7 -17.48 -29.26 -17.43
N PRO A 8 -16.19 -29.31 -17.04
CA PRO A 8 -15.79 -29.81 -15.74
C PRO A 8 -16.12 -28.79 -14.66
N ARG A 9 -17.23 -28.98 -13.96
CA ARG A 9 -17.52 -28.31 -12.68
C ARG A 9 -16.55 -28.85 -11.62
N LEU A 10 -15.60 -28.03 -11.18
CA LEU A 10 -14.79 -28.31 -10.00
C LEU A 10 -15.69 -28.42 -8.76
N SER A 11 -16.02 -29.66 -8.37
CA SER A 11 -16.81 -29.91 -7.17
C SER A 11 -15.92 -29.79 -5.92
N ARG A 12 -16.42 -29.06 -4.91
CA ARG A 12 -15.84 -28.87 -3.56
C ARG A 12 -15.49 -30.18 -2.80
N ARG A 13 -15.81 -31.36 -3.35
CA ARG A 13 -15.55 -32.66 -2.71
C ARG A 13 -14.16 -33.23 -2.98
N GLY A 14 -13.44 -32.76 -4.00
CA GLY A 14 -12.06 -33.21 -4.28
C GLY A 14 -11.02 -32.69 -3.28
N PHE A 15 -11.28 -31.56 -2.62
CA PHE A 15 -10.31 -30.87 -1.78
C PHE A 15 -10.34 -31.29 -0.30
N LEU A 16 -11.47 -31.83 0.18
CA LEU A 16 -11.62 -32.26 1.58
C LEU A 16 -11.09 -33.68 1.85
N ALA A 17 -10.91 -34.50 0.82
CA ALA A 17 -10.39 -35.87 1.00
C ALA A 17 -8.87 -35.91 1.29
N ALA A 18 -8.13 -34.86 0.95
CA ALA A 18 -6.69 -34.75 1.26
C ALA A 18 -6.41 -34.25 2.69
N GLY A 19 -7.42 -33.70 3.39
CA GLY A 19 -7.26 -33.13 4.73
C GLY A 19 -7.34 -34.14 5.88
N ALA A 20 -7.91 -35.32 5.66
CA ALA A 20 -8.07 -36.32 6.72
C ALA A 20 -6.75 -37.05 7.07
N GLY A 21 -5.79 -37.12 6.15
CA GLY A 21 -4.49 -37.74 6.39
C GLY A 21 -3.46 -36.84 7.10
N ALA A 22 -3.63 -35.53 7.03
CA ALA A 22 -2.69 -34.56 7.61
C ALA A 22 -2.85 -34.38 9.15
N LEU A 23 -3.99 -34.78 9.71
CA LEU A 23 -4.22 -34.69 11.16
C LEU A 23 -3.53 -35.82 11.96
N ALA A 24 -3.11 -36.91 11.31
CA ALA A 24 -2.57 -38.08 12.02
C ALA A 24 -1.04 -38.05 12.22
N ALA A 25 -0.28 -37.32 11.39
CA ALA A 25 1.18 -37.30 11.46
C ALA A 25 1.78 -36.16 12.32
N GLY A 26 0.96 -35.18 12.74
CA GLY A 26 1.38 -34.05 13.57
C GLY A 26 1.16 -34.22 15.09
N ALA A 27 0.65 -35.38 15.51
CA ALA A 27 0.30 -35.63 16.92
C ALA A 27 1.51 -35.87 17.84
N VAL A 28 2.74 -35.95 17.31
CA VAL A 28 3.96 -36.10 18.09
C VAL A 28 4.77 -34.80 17.98
N ALA A 29 4.53 -33.90 18.94
CA ALA A 29 5.20 -32.60 19.18
C ALA A 29 4.46 -31.33 18.71
N GLY A 30 3.27 -31.05 19.28
CA GLY A 30 2.78 -29.69 19.65
C GLY A 30 2.92 -28.50 18.68
N GLY A 31 3.20 -28.71 17.40
CA GLY A 31 3.58 -27.67 16.45
C GLY A 31 2.36 -27.08 15.76
N TRP A 32 2.13 -25.78 15.93
CA TRP A 32 1.18 -25.04 15.10
C TRP A 32 1.72 -24.97 13.68
N THR A 33 0.98 -25.50 12.71
CA THR A 33 1.30 -25.42 11.28
C THR A 33 0.29 -24.46 10.64
N PRO A 34 0.72 -23.41 9.92
CA PRO A 34 -0.24 -22.52 9.27
C PRO A 34 -1.08 -23.26 8.23
N ALA A 35 -2.29 -22.76 7.95
CA ALA A 35 -3.15 -23.35 6.93
C ALA A 35 -2.44 -23.45 5.57
N PHE A 36 -2.63 -24.59 4.88
CA PHE A 36 -2.03 -24.88 3.57
C PHE A 36 -0.50 -24.89 3.52
N ALA A 37 0.17 -25.13 4.65
CA ALA A 37 1.62 -25.30 4.73
C ALA A 37 2.02 -26.78 4.80
N VAL A 38 3.16 -27.11 4.20
CA VAL A 38 3.75 -28.45 4.23
C VAL A 38 5.08 -28.38 5.00
N PRO A 39 5.25 -29.07 6.14
CA PRO A 39 6.49 -29.03 6.90
C PRO A 39 7.71 -29.47 6.09
N ALA A 40 8.88 -28.86 6.35
CA ALA A 40 10.13 -29.27 5.70
C ALA A 40 10.44 -30.76 5.96
N GLY A 41 10.88 -31.47 4.92
CA GLY A 41 11.17 -32.91 4.98
C GLY A 41 9.94 -33.82 4.98
N SER A 42 8.72 -33.30 4.88
CA SER A 42 7.51 -34.13 4.75
C SER A 42 7.32 -34.64 3.32
N THR A 43 6.61 -35.77 3.18
CA THR A 43 6.24 -36.38 1.89
C THR A 43 4.91 -35.85 1.33
N ALA A 44 4.27 -34.91 2.02
CA ALA A 44 3.03 -34.27 1.58
C ALA A 44 3.33 -33.25 0.47
N SER A 45 2.38 -33.05 -0.45
CA SER A 45 2.52 -32.10 -1.56
C SER A 45 1.52 -30.96 -1.45
N LEU A 46 1.92 -29.74 -1.84
CA LEU A 46 0.98 -28.64 -2.02
C LEU A 46 0.12 -28.89 -3.27
N GLY A 47 -1.10 -28.31 -3.28
CA GLY A 47 -1.83 -28.08 -4.52
C GLY A 47 -1.20 -26.92 -5.30
N SER A 48 -1.07 -27.05 -6.62
CA SER A 48 -0.50 -26.00 -7.47
C SER A 48 -1.48 -24.83 -7.64
N LEU A 49 -0.94 -23.61 -7.80
CA LEU A 49 -1.72 -22.41 -8.10
C LEU A 49 -2.09 -22.28 -9.58
N GLY A 50 -1.62 -23.18 -10.45
CA GLY A 50 -1.87 -23.11 -11.90
C GLY A 50 -1.73 -24.41 -12.69
N SER A 51 -1.28 -25.52 -12.09
CA SER A 51 -1.14 -26.83 -12.74
C SER A 51 -2.04 -27.90 -12.10
N SER A 52 -2.42 -28.91 -12.88
CA SER A 52 -3.15 -30.09 -12.42
C SER A 52 -2.18 -31.14 -11.87
N GLY A 53 -1.57 -30.88 -10.71
CA GLY A 53 -0.67 -31.86 -10.10
C GLY A 53 -0.10 -31.45 -8.73
N PRO A 54 0.54 -32.39 -8.02
CA PRO A 54 1.23 -32.12 -6.77
C PRO A 54 2.47 -31.23 -7.02
N VAL A 55 2.68 -30.24 -6.16
CA VAL A 55 3.90 -29.41 -6.19
C VAL A 55 5.06 -30.19 -5.57
N ALA A 56 6.18 -30.26 -6.28
CA ALA A 56 7.39 -30.92 -5.79
C ALA A 56 7.94 -30.23 -4.52
N PRO A 57 8.53 -30.98 -3.58
CA PRO A 57 9.21 -30.39 -2.43
C PRO A 57 10.46 -29.63 -2.89
N LEU A 58 10.69 -28.43 -2.35
CA LEU A 58 11.92 -27.69 -2.54
C LEU A 58 13.10 -28.42 -1.87
N PRO A 59 14.34 -28.21 -2.35
CA PRO A 59 15.53 -28.67 -1.63
C PRO A 59 15.52 -28.19 -0.17
N THR A 60 15.74 -29.11 0.77
CA THR A 60 15.72 -28.79 2.20
C THR A 60 16.91 -27.89 2.56
N PRO A 61 16.70 -26.76 3.25
CA PRO A 61 17.80 -25.89 3.62
C PRO A 61 18.78 -26.55 4.59
N PRO A 62 20.10 -26.41 4.36
CA PRO A 62 21.12 -27.09 5.17
C PRO A 62 21.21 -26.46 6.56
N ASN A 63 21.24 -27.31 7.60
CA ASN A 63 21.45 -26.88 8.99
C ASN A 63 20.56 -25.69 9.40
N PHE A 64 19.29 -25.69 8.99
CA PHE A 64 18.36 -24.60 9.29
C PHE A 64 18.23 -24.44 10.82
N PRO A 65 18.14 -23.20 11.35
CA PRO A 65 18.26 -22.97 12.79
C PRO A 65 17.23 -23.75 13.63
N ASP A 66 17.70 -24.54 14.59
CA ASP A 66 16.85 -25.28 15.50
C ASP A 66 15.88 -24.36 16.25
N GLY A 67 14.65 -24.84 16.50
CA GLY A 67 13.62 -24.06 17.18
C GLY A 67 12.88 -23.04 16.31
N ILE A 68 13.30 -22.84 15.05
CA ILE A 68 12.54 -22.10 14.04
C ILE A 68 11.91 -23.11 13.08
N ALA A 69 10.59 -23.25 13.14
CA ALA A 69 9.86 -24.15 12.25
C ALA A 69 9.91 -23.63 10.80
N LEU A 70 10.22 -24.53 9.87
CA LEU A 70 10.25 -24.26 8.44
C LEU A 70 9.16 -25.04 7.71
N PHE A 71 8.43 -24.35 6.84
CA PHE A 71 7.34 -24.91 6.06
C PHE A 71 7.34 -24.36 4.64
N GLN A 72 6.91 -25.19 3.69
CA GLN A 72 6.70 -24.81 2.30
C GLN A 72 5.29 -24.27 2.11
N GLN A 73 5.16 -23.13 1.45
CA GLN A 73 3.90 -22.49 1.10
C GLN A 73 3.98 -21.84 -0.28
N ALA A 74 2.85 -21.76 -0.97
CA ALA A 74 2.75 -20.94 -2.17
C ALA A 74 2.83 -19.44 -1.82
N TYR A 75 3.37 -18.64 -2.73
CA TYR A 75 3.34 -17.19 -2.66
C TYR A 75 2.42 -16.63 -3.74
N GLN A 76 1.55 -15.71 -3.34
CA GLN A 76 0.70 -14.96 -4.26
C GLN A 76 0.59 -13.53 -3.75
N ASN A 77 1.00 -12.57 -4.57
CA ASN A 77 0.74 -11.16 -4.27
C ASN A 77 -0.74 -10.83 -4.48
N TRP A 78 -1.19 -9.65 -4.04
CA TRP A 78 -2.62 -9.33 -4.08
C TRP A 78 -3.20 -9.29 -5.51
N SER A 79 -2.51 -8.75 -6.52
CA SER A 79 -3.01 -8.79 -7.90
C SER A 79 -2.96 -10.18 -8.55
N LYS A 80 -2.23 -11.14 -7.94
CA LYS A 80 -1.93 -12.47 -8.48
C LYS A 80 -1.05 -12.46 -9.72
N GLU A 81 -0.38 -11.36 -10.04
CA GLU A 81 0.57 -11.29 -11.16
C GLU A 81 1.91 -11.97 -10.81
N ILE A 82 2.23 -12.03 -9.51
CA ILE A 82 3.36 -12.79 -8.96
C ILE A 82 2.80 -13.97 -8.21
N MET A 83 2.98 -15.16 -8.78
CA MET A 83 2.55 -16.43 -8.22
C MET A 83 3.72 -17.43 -8.29
N LEU A 84 4.03 -18.05 -7.16
CA LEU A 84 4.99 -19.15 -7.07
C LEU A 84 4.36 -20.28 -6.27
N ASP A 85 4.40 -21.49 -6.81
CA ASP A 85 3.76 -22.68 -6.22
C ASP A 85 4.42 -23.13 -4.90
N ALA A 86 5.71 -22.82 -4.72
CA ALA A 86 6.48 -23.21 -3.54
C ALA A 86 7.50 -22.13 -3.16
N THR A 87 7.51 -21.78 -1.88
CA THR A 87 8.50 -20.94 -1.22
C THR A 87 8.75 -21.49 0.18
N TRP A 88 9.97 -21.34 0.69
CA TRP A 88 10.27 -21.62 2.09
C TRP A 88 9.83 -20.47 2.99
N VAL A 89 9.13 -20.79 4.07
CA VAL A 89 8.58 -19.82 5.00
C VAL A 89 8.82 -20.26 6.44
N CYS A 90 9.12 -19.28 7.29
CA CYS A 90 9.12 -19.45 8.74
C CYS A 90 8.46 -18.23 9.41
N SER A 91 8.13 -18.36 10.69
CA SER A 91 7.57 -17.28 11.51
C SER A 91 8.51 -17.02 12.71
N PRO A 92 9.49 -16.11 12.61
CA PRO A 92 10.39 -15.80 13.72
C PRO A 92 9.59 -15.32 14.93
N LYS A 93 9.85 -15.87 16.12
CA LYS A 93 9.09 -15.55 17.34
C LYS A 93 9.54 -14.24 17.96
N THR A 94 10.83 -13.93 17.82
CA THR A 94 11.43 -12.70 18.36
C THR A 94 12.33 -12.01 17.33
N PRO A 95 12.69 -10.74 17.53
CA PRO A 95 13.68 -10.06 16.70
C PRO A 95 15.03 -10.80 16.60
N GLU A 96 15.45 -11.49 17.66
CA GLU A 96 16.68 -12.28 17.69
C GLU A 96 16.62 -13.51 16.77
N ASP A 97 15.44 -14.10 16.57
CA ASP A 97 15.28 -15.16 15.56
C ASP A 97 15.57 -14.64 14.15
N VAL A 98 15.26 -13.38 13.86
CA VAL A 98 15.58 -12.76 12.56
C VAL A 98 17.09 -12.59 12.39
N VAL A 99 17.81 -12.25 13.47
CA VAL A 99 19.28 -12.20 13.46
C VAL A 99 19.86 -13.58 13.16
N ARG A 100 19.39 -14.61 13.86
CA ARG A 100 19.81 -16.01 13.63
C ARG A 100 19.57 -16.46 12.19
N LEU A 101 18.43 -16.07 11.60
CA LEU A 101 18.11 -16.33 10.19
C LEU A 101 19.06 -15.60 9.25
N ALA A 102 19.43 -14.35 9.55
CA ALA A 102 20.34 -13.56 8.72
C ALA A 102 21.76 -14.15 8.71
N ASP A 103 22.31 -14.50 9.87
CA ASP A 103 23.63 -15.15 9.97
C ASP A 103 23.65 -16.52 9.29
N TRP A 104 22.60 -17.33 9.51
CA TRP A 104 22.45 -18.61 8.82
C TRP A 104 22.39 -18.42 7.30
N ALA A 105 21.62 -17.44 6.83
CA ALA A 105 21.45 -17.18 5.41
C ALA A 105 22.77 -16.72 4.77
N HIS A 106 23.50 -15.83 5.42
CA HIS A 106 24.84 -15.43 5.00
C HIS A 106 25.78 -16.63 4.88
N THR A 107 25.85 -17.48 5.92
CA THR A 107 26.75 -18.65 5.94
C THR A 107 26.42 -19.68 4.85
N ASN A 108 25.15 -19.79 4.44
CA ASN A 108 24.67 -20.82 3.50
C ASN A 108 24.34 -20.26 2.09
N GLY A 109 24.54 -18.97 1.86
CA GLY A 109 24.24 -18.30 0.60
C GLY A 109 22.74 -18.24 0.27
N TYR A 110 21.89 -18.10 1.29
CA TYR A 110 20.46 -17.85 1.16
C TYR A 110 20.13 -16.36 1.23
N LYS A 111 18.94 -16.00 0.75
CA LYS A 111 18.34 -14.68 0.92
C LYS A 111 17.19 -14.73 1.93
N ILE A 112 16.99 -13.64 2.66
CA ILE A 112 15.88 -13.45 3.59
C ILE A 112 15.01 -12.30 3.11
N ARG A 113 13.70 -12.52 3.04
CA ARG A 113 12.72 -11.47 2.72
C ARG A 113 11.68 -11.36 3.83
N PRO A 114 11.40 -10.17 4.38
CA PRO A 114 10.27 -10.00 5.27
C PRO A 114 8.96 -10.22 4.50
N ARG A 115 8.06 -11.02 5.08
CA ARG A 115 6.73 -11.26 4.53
C ARG A 115 5.68 -10.62 5.45
N GLY A 116 5.13 -9.50 4.98
CA GLY A 116 3.96 -8.85 5.59
C GLY A 116 2.65 -9.40 5.02
N ALA A 117 1.67 -8.52 4.79
CA ALA A 117 0.33 -8.86 4.31
C ALA A 117 0.26 -9.30 2.83
N MET A 118 1.40 -9.42 2.13
CA MET A 118 1.51 -9.81 0.71
C MET A 118 0.71 -8.91 -0.26
N HIS A 119 0.47 -7.65 0.12
CA HIS A 119 -0.37 -6.73 -0.63
C HIS A 119 0.36 -5.94 -1.73
N GLY A 120 1.69 -6.03 -1.81
CA GLY A 120 2.50 -5.29 -2.77
C GLY A 120 2.40 -5.86 -4.19
N TRP A 121 2.43 -4.98 -5.20
CA TRP A 121 2.54 -5.37 -6.61
C TRP A 121 3.99 -5.57 -7.04
N THR A 122 4.91 -4.82 -6.42
CA THR A 122 6.32 -4.84 -6.79
C THR A 122 7.02 -6.16 -6.46
N PRO A 123 8.01 -6.56 -7.27
CA PRO A 123 8.77 -7.80 -7.07
C PRO A 123 9.86 -7.66 -5.99
N LEU A 124 9.57 -6.95 -4.89
CA LEU A 124 10.53 -6.70 -3.80
C LEU A 124 10.65 -7.90 -2.84
N THR A 125 9.65 -8.79 -2.80
CA THR A 125 9.70 -10.03 -2.03
C THR A 125 10.25 -11.16 -2.90
N VAL A 126 9.53 -11.55 -3.93
CA VAL A 126 9.93 -12.58 -4.91
C VAL A 126 9.58 -12.11 -6.31
N GLU A 127 10.39 -12.51 -7.30
CA GLU A 127 10.16 -12.23 -8.72
C GLU A 127 9.27 -13.29 -9.35
N LYS A 128 8.41 -12.89 -10.30
CA LYS A 128 7.62 -13.83 -11.10
C LYS A 128 8.55 -14.81 -11.82
N GLY A 129 8.35 -16.11 -11.59
CA GLY A 129 9.20 -17.16 -12.18
C GLY A 129 10.63 -17.21 -11.64
N GLY A 130 10.96 -16.44 -10.59
CA GLY A 130 12.29 -16.47 -9.98
C GLY A 130 12.58 -17.80 -9.27
N ASN A 131 13.83 -18.26 -9.32
CA ASN A 131 14.28 -19.40 -8.52
C ASN A 131 14.35 -18.99 -7.04
N VAL A 132 13.58 -19.69 -6.20
CA VAL A 132 13.44 -19.42 -4.76
C VAL A 132 13.95 -20.56 -3.88
N GLU A 133 14.71 -21.52 -4.44
CA GLU A 133 15.30 -22.63 -3.65
C GLU A 133 16.17 -22.12 -2.51
N LYS A 134 16.85 -20.98 -2.72
CA LYS A 134 17.70 -20.31 -1.73
C LYS A 134 17.09 -19.03 -1.15
N VAL A 135 15.78 -19.00 -0.94
CA VAL A 135 15.07 -17.85 -0.36
C VAL A 135 14.22 -18.32 0.81
N ILE A 136 14.34 -17.66 1.96
CA ILE A 136 13.44 -17.84 3.10
C ILE A 136 12.59 -16.58 3.26
N LEU A 137 11.27 -16.78 3.33
CA LEU A 137 10.32 -15.72 3.69
C LEU A 137 10.08 -15.77 5.20
N ALA A 138 10.37 -14.65 5.88
CA ALA A 138 10.14 -14.50 7.31
C ALA A 138 8.80 -13.79 7.54
N ASP A 139 7.77 -14.53 7.92
CA ASP A 139 6.45 -14.00 8.27
C ASP A 139 6.52 -13.21 9.57
N THR A 140 6.49 -11.88 9.46
CA THR A 140 6.60 -10.99 10.61
C THR A 140 5.26 -10.85 11.33
N MET A 141 4.14 -11.04 10.64
CA MET A 141 2.80 -10.77 11.17
C MET A 141 2.36 -11.81 12.22
N THR A 142 2.93 -13.02 12.17
CA THR A 142 2.59 -14.09 13.11
C THR A 142 2.97 -13.75 14.56
N HIS A 143 4.16 -13.20 14.79
CA HIS A 143 4.70 -13.01 16.14
C HIS A 143 5.35 -11.63 16.39
N LEU A 144 5.89 -10.97 15.37
CA LEU A 144 6.51 -9.64 15.52
C LEU A 144 5.44 -8.53 15.40
N ASN A 145 4.39 -8.65 16.20
CA ASN A 145 3.15 -7.86 16.09
C ASN A 145 2.74 -7.17 17.41
N SER A 146 3.67 -7.02 18.35
CA SER A 146 3.43 -6.28 19.60
C SER A 146 3.08 -4.82 19.32
N ILE A 147 2.27 -4.21 20.19
CA ILE A 147 1.86 -2.81 20.11
C ILE A 147 1.81 -2.24 21.52
N THR A 148 2.54 -1.14 21.76
CA THR A 148 2.59 -0.43 23.04
C THR A 148 2.50 1.07 22.78
N VAL A 149 1.49 1.72 23.37
CA VAL A 149 1.37 3.18 23.34
C VAL A 149 2.17 3.78 24.49
N ASN A 150 3.05 4.73 24.17
CA ASN A 150 3.87 5.43 25.15
C ASN A 150 3.31 6.86 25.32
N PRO A 151 2.80 7.20 26.52
CA PRO A 151 2.36 8.56 26.80
C PRO A 151 3.54 9.54 26.79
N GLY A 152 3.30 10.78 26.37
CA GLY A 152 4.34 11.80 26.27
C GLY A 152 3.94 12.96 25.36
N THR A 153 4.87 13.89 25.12
CA THR A 153 4.69 15.02 24.19
C THR A 153 5.87 15.09 23.23
N PRO A 154 5.76 14.55 22.00
CA PRO A 154 4.58 13.87 21.44
C PRO A 154 4.33 12.50 22.08
N ALA A 155 3.08 12.04 22.04
CA ALA A 155 2.78 10.63 22.31
C ALA A 155 3.36 9.77 21.18
N THR A 156 3.71 8.53 21.50
CA THR A 156 4.23 7.60 20.48
C THR A 156 3.59 6.22 20.62
N VAL A 157 3.73 5.40 19.60
CA VAL A 157 3.42 3.97 19.64
C VAL A 157 4.61 3.18 19.14
N THR A 158 5.04 2.18 19.91
CA THR A 158 6.04 1.20 19.52
C THR A 158 5.32 -0.05 19.03
N ALA A 159 5.65 -0.51 17.83
CA ALA A 159 5.06 -1.68 17.22
C ALA A 159 6.12 -2.61 16.62
N GLY A 160 5.91 -3.92 16.74
CA GLY A 160 6.62 -4.90 15.93
C GLY A 160 6.31 -4.69 14.44
N ALA A 161 7.29 -4.91 13.56
CA ALA A 161 7.16 -4.59 12.13
C ALA A 161 6.04 -5.39 11.40
N GLY A 162 5.57 -6.49 11.99
CA GLY A 162 4.46 -7.29 11.50
C GLY A 162 3.08 -6.86 12.00
N ALA A 163 2.97 -5.92 12.95
CA ALA A 163 1.67 -5.38 13.38
C ALA A 163 0.95 -4.73 12.21
N SER A 164 -0.35 -4.98 12.05
CA SER A 164 -1.15 -4.29 11.02
C SER A 164 -1.39 -2.84 11.42
N ILE A 165 -1.46 -1.94 10.43
CA ILE A 165 -1.76 -0.53 10.69
C ILE A 165 -3.13 -0.36 11.38
N GLU A 166 -4.12 -1.20 11.04
CA GLU A 166 -5.43 -1.19 11.70
C GLU A 166 -5.33 -1.53 13.20
N ALA A 167 -4.52 -2.53 13.57
CA ALA A 167 -4.31 -2.88 14.96
C ALA A 167 -3.62 -1.73 15.72
N ILE A 168 -2.61 -1.10 15.11
CA ILE A 168 -1.89 0.04 15.70
C ILE A 168 -2.84 1.20 15.99
N VAL A 169 -3.60 1.64 14.99
CA VAL A 169 -4.47 2.83 15.18
C VAL A 169 -5.75 2.51 15.98
N THR A 170 -6.16 1.25 16.04
CA THR A 170 -7.19 0.78 16.98
C THR A 170 -6.68 0.89 18.42
N GLU A 171 -5.43 0.54 18.69
CA GLU A 171 -4.83 0.75 20.00
C GLU A 171 -4.70 2.25 20.30
N LEU A 172 -4.16 3.06 19.38
CA LEU A 172 -4.08 4.53 19.55
C LEU A 172 -5.43 5.16 19.90
N GLN A 173 -6.53 4.73 19.25
CA GLN A 173 -7.87 5.25 19.53
C GLN A 173 -8.30 5.04 20.99
N LYS A 174 -7.87 3.94 21.65
CA LYS A 174 -8.17 3.70 23.08
C LYS A 174 -7.52 4.76 23.99
N HIS A 175 -6.46 5.40 23.51
CA HIS A 175 -5.73 6.46 24.21
C HIS A 175 -6.06 7.87 23.67
N ASN A 176 -7.15 8.01 22.89
CA ASN A 176 -7.54 9.27 22.22
C ASN A 176 -6.47 9.80 21.25
N LEU A 177 -5.68 8.91 20.65
CA LEU A 177 -4.66 9.22 19.66
C LEU A 177 -5.04 8.70 18.27
N GLY A 178 -4.41 9.23 17.23
CA GLY A 178 -4.62 8.81 15.85
C GLY A 178 -3.52 9.29 14.90
N TRP A 179 -3.67 8.92 13.64
CA TRP A 179 -2.85 9.41 12.53
C TRP A 179 -3.75 10.11 11.52
N ALA A 180 -3.25 11.20 10.92
CA ALA A 180 -4.05 12.07 10.07
C ALA A 180 -4.19 11.56 8.62
N ASN A 181 -3.18 10.85 8.11
CA ASN A 181 -3.10 10.41 6.71
C ASN A 181 -2.91 8.90 6.61
N LEU A 182 -4.02 8.14 6.69
CA LEU A 182 -3.99 6.68 6.67
C LEU A 182 -4.14 6.12 5.25
N PRO A 183 -3.36 5.08 4.88
CA PRO A 183 -3.67 4.26 3.72
C PRO A 183 -5.09 3.69 3.81
N ALA A 184 -5.75 3.53 2.67
CA ALA A 184 -7.13 3.04 2.60
C ALA A 184 -7.34 1.60 3.12
N PRO A 185 -6.43 0.63 2.92
CA PRO A 185 -6.54 -0.71 3.51
C PRO A 185 -5.83 -0.82 4.86
N GLY A 186 -6.54 -1.20 5.91
CA GLY A 186 -5.99 -1.36 7.27
C GLY A 186 -5.15 -2.62 7.49
N VAL A 187 -5.21 -3.60 6.58
CA VAL A 187 -4.56 -4.92 6.70
C VAL A 187 -3.03 -4.87 6.60
N LEU A 188 -2.47 -3.78 6.09
CA LEU A 188 -1.04 -3.67 5.80
C LEU A 188 -0.21 -3.81 7.07
N SER A 189 0.83 -4.64 7.04
CA SER A 189 1.88 -4.64 8.09
C SER A 189 2.59 -3.29 8.10
N ILE A 190 2.93 -2.75 9.27
CA ILE A 190 3.61 -1.46 9.38
C ILE A 190 4.98 -1.46 8.70
N GLY A 191 5.74 -2.56 8.76
CA GLY A 191 7.02 -2.69 8.05
C GLY A 191 6.87 -2.57 6.53
N GLY A 192 5.85 -3.23 5.97
CA GLY A 192 5.52 -3.12 4.54
C GLY A 192 5.01 -1.73 4.15
N ALA A 193 4.23 -1.07 5.01
CA ALA A 193 3.75 0.29 4.79
C ALA A 193 4.90 1.31 4.75
N LEU A 194 5.83 1.23 5.70
CA LEU A 194 7.00 2.10 5.76
C LEU A 194 7.95 1.87 4.58
N ALA A 195 8.11 0.60 4.16
CA ALA A 195 9.01 0.25 3.05
C ALA A 195 8.72 1.04 1.77
N VAL A 196 7.47 1.44 1.52
CA VAL A 196 7.02 2.13 0.30
C VAL A 196 6.41 3.50 0.56
N ASN A 197 6.72 4.13 1.71
CA ASN A 197 6.17 5.42 2.14
C ASN A 197 4.64 5.52 2.04
N ALA A 198 3.93 4.49 2.53
CA ALA A 198 2.47 4.42 2.45
C ALA A 198 1.80 5.69 3.00
N HIS A 199 0.72 6.10 2.35
CA HIS A 199 0.02 7.36 2.56
C HIS A 199 -1.47 7.19 2.29
N GLY A 200 -2.26 8.18 2.69
CA GLY A 200 -3.68 8.31 2.36
C GLY A 200 -3.96 9.43 1.36
N ALA A 201 -5.11 10.07 1.56
CA ALA A 201 -5.67 11.15 0.75
C ALA A 201 -5.89 12.45 1.55
N ALA A 202 -5.10 12.68 2.61
CA ALA A 202 -5.30 13.80 3.53
C ALA A 202 -4.36 14.98 3.27
N LEU A 203 -4.94 16.18 3.22
CA LEU A 203 -4.28 17.48 3.36
C LEU A 203 -4.98 18.27 4.47
N PRO A 204 -4.35 19.29 5.07
CA PRO A 204 -5.08 20.24 5.90
C PRO A 204 -5.97 21.10 5.02
N ALA A 205 -7.21 21.37 5.42
CA ALA A 205 -8.05 22.40 4.77
C ALA A 205 -7.38 23.79 4.84
N GLU A 206 -7.81 24.75 4.03
CA GLU A 206 -7.36 26.13 4.14
C GLU A 206 -7.62 26.69 5.54
N GLY A 207 -6.60 27.32 6.13
CA GLY A 207 -6.66 27.81 7.51
C GLY A 207 -6.57 26.73 8.60
N GLN A 208 -6.54 25.44 8.24
CA GLN A 208 -6.41 24.36 9.22
C GLN A 208 -4.94 24.13 9.60
N THR A 209 -4.63 24.28 10.88
CA THR A 209 -3.28 24.00 11.42
C THR A 209 -3.09 22.49 11.64
N PRO A 210 -1.97 21.89 11.18
CA PRO A 210 -1.59 20.54 11.57
C PRO A 210 -1.44 20.41 13.09
N LEU A 211 -2.08 19.40 13.68
CA LEU A 211 -1.97 19.16 15.13
C LEU A 211 -0.62 18.51 15.48
N PRO A 212 -0.01 18.83 16.63
CA PRO A 212 1.23 18.19 17.05
C PRO A 212 1.12 16.67 17.07
N GLY A 213 2.13 15.98 16.51
CA GLY A 213 2.14 14.52 16.39
C GLY A 213 1.56 13.99 15.07
N HIS A 214 0.81 14.79 14.31
CA HIS A 214 0.36 14.42 12.97
C HIS A 214 1.36 14.79 11.87
N THR A 215 1.24 14.12 10.73
CA THR A 215 1.80 14.51 9.43
C THR A 215 0.75 14.30 8.35
N TYR A 216 0.81 15.10 7.29
CA TYR A 216 0.07 14.86 6.06
C TYR A 216 0.91 14.17 4.97
N GLY A 217 2.20 13.93 5.26
CA GLY A 217 3.08 13.10 4.44
C GLY A 217 2.81 11.60 4.61
N SER A 218 3.83 10.80 4.32
CA SER A 218 3.77 9.35 4.50
C SER A 218 3.85 8.94 5.97
N LEU A 219 3.46 7.68 6.26
CA LEU A 219 3.70 7.07 7.56
C LEU A 219 5.20 7.03 7.93
N SER A 220 6.10 6.99 6.94
CA SER A 220 7.55 7.01 7.15
C SER A 220 8.04 8.28 7.86
N ASN A 221 7.33 9.41 7.71
CA ASN A 221 7.67 10.65 8.40
C ASN A 221 7.33 10.64 9.90
N LEU A 222 6.50 9.71 10.36
CA LEU A 222 6.10 9.61 11.77
C LEU A 222 7.13 8.87 12.64
N VAL A 223 8.11 8.18 12.05
CA VAL A 223 9.08 7.39 12.81
C VAL A 223 9.95 8.27 13.70
N THR A 224 10.02 7.95 14.98
CA THR A 224 10.90 8.57 15.98
C THR A 224 12.10 7.68 16.32
N GLU A 225 11.96 6.36 16.14
CA GLU A 225 13.00 5.35 16.32
C GLU A 225 12.64 4.08 15.52
N LEU A 226 13.63 3.31 15.09
CA LEU A 226 13.43 1.96 14.55
C LEU A 226 14.55 1.01 14.98
N THR A 227 14.25 -0.28 14.97
CA THR A 227 15.24 -1.35 15.17
C THR A 227 15.28 -2.24 13.93
N ALA A 228 16.49 -2.56 13.48
CA ALA A 228 16.72 -3.38 12.30
C ALA A 228 17.82 -4.42 12.54
N VAL A 229 17.86 -5.43 11.67
CA VAL A 229 18.97 -6.37 11.58
C VAL A 229 20.07 -5.77 10.71
N VAL A 230 21.26 -5.62 11.28
CA VAL A 230 22.39 -4.87 10.71
C VAL A 230 23.69 -5.64 10.94
N TRP A 231 24.60 -5.62 9.97
CA TRP A 231 25.96 -6.15 10.11
C TRP A 231 26.81 -5.29 11.04
N ASP A 232 27.43 -5.89 12.05
CA ASP A 232 28.25 -5.20 13.06
C ASP A 232 29.77 -5.30 12.82
N GLY A 233 30.19 -6.03 11.77
CA GLY A 233 31.58 -6.33 11.45
C GLY A 233 31.94 -7.82 11.64
N ASN A 234 31.23 -8.53 12.52
CA ASN A 234 31.45 -9.95 12.82
C ASN A 234 30.24 -10.83 12.49
N GLY A 235 29.04 -10.28 12.67
CA GLY A 235 27.76 -10.96 12.42
C GLY A 235 26.64 -9.96 12.22
N TYR A 236 25.43 -10.46 11.95
CA TYR A 236 24.24 -9.64 12.04
C TYR A 236 23.85 -9.45 13.51
N ALA A 237 23.31 -8.28 13.84
CA ALA A 237 22.82 -7.94 15.16
C ALA A 237 21.63 -6.99 15.07
N LEU A 238 20.87 -6.86 16.17
CA LEU A 238 19.86 -5.82 16.28
C LEU A 238 20.52 -4.48 16.56
N LYS A 239 20.18 -3.47 15.76
CA LYS A 239 20.62 -2.09 16.00
C LYS A 239 19.46 -1.13 15.92
N THR A 240 19.39 -0.25 16.90
CA THR A 240 18.34 0.76 17.04
C THR A 240 18.86 2.13 16.65
N TYR A 241 18.06 2.89 15.91
CA TYR A 241 18.38 4.22 15.41
C TYR A 241 17.30 5.20 15.82
N ARG A 242 17.71 6.32 16.43
CA ARG A 242 16.82 7.45 16.72
C ARG A 242 16.66 8.32 15.47
N ARG A 243 15.56 9.07 15.38
CA ARG A 243 15.26 9.92 14.22
C ARG A 243 16.31 11.01 13.94
N ASN A 244 17.10 11.41 14.93
CA ASN A 244 18.21 12.35 14.78
C ASN A 244 19.55 11.72 14.38
N ASP A 245 19.62 10.40 14.24
CA ASP A 245 20.80 9.73 13.68
C ASP A 245 20.74 9.86 12.14
N PRO A 246 21.73 10.51 11.48
CA PRO A 246 21.76 10.60 10.01
C PRO A 246 21.66 9.25 9.31
N ALA A 247 22.09 8.17 9.98
CA ALA A 247 22.05 6.83 9.42
C ALA A 247 20.62 6.25 9.28
N ILE A 248 19.61 6.87 9.89
CA ILE A 248 18.23 6.37 9.88
C ILE A 248 17.48 6.71 8.59
N THR A 249 17.80 7.81 7.91
CA THR A 249 16.95 8.36 6.85
C THR A 249 16.72 7.40 5.67
N PRO A 250 17.68 6.56 5.24
CA PRO A 250 17.42 5.53 4.23
C PRO A 250 16.51 4.42 4.75
N MET A 251 16.54 4.14 6.05
CA MET A 251 15.76 3.04 6.65
C MET A 251 14.28 3.38 6.81
N LEU A 252 13.92 4.67 6.84
CA LEU A 252 12.54 5.15 6.97
C LEU A 252 11.65 4.72 5.79
N THR A 253 12.23 4.66 4.58
CA THR A 253 11.60 4.12 3.36
C THR A 253 12.65 3.31 2.60
N ASN A 254 12.63 1.99 2.80
CA ASN A 254 13.76 1.12 2.44
C ASN A 254 13.46 0.08 1.36
N LEU A 255 12.23 0.01 0.83
CA LEU A 255 11.81 -0.96 -0.19
C LEU A 255 12.03 -2.44 0.19
N GLY A 256 12.18 -2.75 1.48
CA GLY A 256 12.54 -4.07 1.97
C GLY A 256 14.02 -4.43 1.81
N ARG A 257 14.90 -3.47 1.46
CA ARG A 257 16.37 -3.64 1.42
C ARG A 257 16.97 -3.73 2.83
N CYS A 258 16.21 -3.33 3.85
CA CYS A 258 16.53 -3.44 5.27
C CYS A 258 15.44 -4.25 5.99
N PHE A 259 15.82 -5.14 6.91
CA PHE A 259 14.86 -5.89 7.73
C PHE A 259 14.58 -5.15 9.04
N LEU A 260 13.44 -4.49 9.12
CA LEU A 260 12.95 -3.86 10.35
C LEU A 260 12.26 -4.90 11.24
N THR A 261 12.54 -4.88 12.55
CA THR A 261 11.89 -5.76 13.54
C THR A 261 10.90 -5.01 14.41
N SER A 262 11.16 -3.74 14.71
CA SER A 262 10.24 -2.85 15.41
C SER A 262 10.44 -1.39 15.02
N VAL A 263 9.40 -0.58 15.22
CA VAL A 263 9.39 0.85 14.97
C VAL A 263 8.65 1.58 16.09
N THR A 264 9.08 2.79 16.40
CA THR A 264 8.36 3.73 17.27
C THR A 264 7.98 4.95 16.44
N MET A 265 6.70 5.34 16.51
CA MET A 265 6.13 6.40 15.67
C MET A 265 5.35 7.39 16.53
N GLN A 266 5.45 8.69 16.21
CA GLN A 266 4.63 9.71 16.88
C GLN A 266 3.15 9.56 16.50
N ALA A 267 2.27 9.97 17.41
CA ALA A 267 0.84 10.04 17.21
C ALA A 267 0.31 11.39 17.69
N GLY A 268 -0.65 11.96 16.97
CA GLY A 268 -1.36 13.15 17.40
C GLY A 268 -2.69 12.79 18.06
N PRO A 269 -3.44 13.80 18.55
CA PRO A 269 -4.77 13.57 19.09
C PRO A 269 -5.72 13.01 18.03
N ASN A 270 -6.54 12.03 18.39
CA ASN A 270 -7.54 11.48 17.47
C ASN A 270 -8.57 12.56 17.11
N LEU A 271 -9.09 12.47 15.89
CA LEU A 271 -10.06 13.42 15.36
C LEU A 271 -11.32 12.70 14.91
N ARG A 272 -12.46 13.34 15.16
CA ARG A 272 -13.70 13.02 14.48
C ARG A 272 -13.65 13.61 13.08
N GLN A 273 -14.05 12.82 12.09
CA GLN A 273 -13.96 13.19 10.70
C GLN A 273 -15.23 12.74 9.97
N ARG A 274 -15.76 13.64 9.15
CA ARG A 274 -16.85 13.37 8.22
C ARG A 274 -16.26 12.87 6.90
N CYS A 275 -16.88 11.88 6.27
CA CYS A 275 -16.61 11.50 4.90
C CYS A 275 -17.89 11.63 4.07
N GLN A 276 -17.85 12.43 3.01
CA GLN A 276 -18.96 12.63 2.08
C GLN A 276 -18.62 12.04 0.72
N SER A 277 -19.60 11.39 0.09
CA SER A 277 -19.49 10.86 -1.26
C SER A 277 -20.41 11.60 -2.22
N TYR A 278 -19.93 11.86 -3.43
CA TYR A 278 -20.67 12.48 -4.52
C TYR A 278 -20.52 11.63 -5.78
N THR A 279 -21.64 11.37 -6.45
CA THR A 279 -21.69 10.66 -7.74
C THR A 279 -22.50 11.46 -8.77
N ASP A 280 -22.66 12.76 -8.56
CA ASP A 280 -23.54 13.64 -9.34
C ASP A 280 -22.77 14.78 -10.02
N ILE A 281 -21.43 14.72 -10.02
CA ILE A 281 -20.53 15.73 -10.58
C ILE A 281 -19.94 15.19 -11.90
N PRO A 282 -20.19 15.82 -13.06
CA PRO A 282 -19.52 15.47 -14.30
C PRO A 282 -18.00 15.57 -14.17
N TRP A 283 -17.26 14.67 -14.81
CA TRP A 283 -15.79 14.65 -14.71
C TRP A 283 -15.15 15.95 -15.22
N GLN A 284 -15.75 16.61 -16.21
CA GLN A 284 -15.27 17.90 -16.72
C GLN A 284 -15.47 19.05 -15.72
N GLU A 285 -16.49 18.97 -14.85
CA GLU A 285 -16.70 19.92 -13.75
C GLU A 285 -15.71 19.63 -12.62
N LEU A 286 -15.59 18.36 -12.21
CA LEU A 286 -14.73 17.98 -11.09
C LEU A 286 -13.25 18.23 -11.40
N PHE A 287 -12.81 17.91 -12.62
CA PHE A 287 -11.42 18.02 -13.09
C PHE A 287 -11.22 19.22 -14.04
N ALA A 288 -11.97 20.30 -13.78
CA ALA A 288 -11.89 21.53 -14.55
C ALA A 288 -10.52 22.24 -14.36
N PRO A 289 -10.14 23.14 -15.30
CA PRO A 289 -8.94 23.97 -15.14
C PRO A 289 -8.95 24.80 -13.86
N LYS A 290 -7.76 25.25 -13.44
CA LYS A 290 -7.57 26.11 -12.27
C LYS A 290 -8.49 27.33 -12.28
N GLY A 291 -9.16 27.58 -11.15
CA GLY A 291 -10.04 28.72 -10.95
C GLY A 291 -11.42 28.58 -11.57
N ALA A 292 -11.77 27.41 -12.12
CA ALA A 292 -13.09 27.19 -12.71
C ALA A 292 -14.22 27.29 -11.67
N SER A 293 -15.40 27.69 -12.14
CA SER A 293 -16.64 27.66 -11.37
C SER A 293 -17.13 26.22 -11.12
N GLY A 294 -18.11 26.03 -10.23
CA GLY A 294 -18.67 24.71 -9.94
C GLY A 294 -17.91 23.95 -8.85
N ARG A 295 -18.19 22.65 -8.74
CA ARG A 295 -17.71 21.71 -7.71
C ARG A 295 -16.39 21.04 -8.15
N THR A 296 -15.34 21.84 -8.20
CA THR A 296 -14.01 21.40 -8.67
C THR A 296 -13.23 20.67 -7.57
N PHE A 297 -12.31 19.78 -7.96
CA PHE A 297 -11.46 19.03 -7.03
C PHE A 297 -10.63 19.97 -6.12
N GLU A 298 -10.08 21.05 -6.68
CA GLU A 298 -9.30 22.03 -5.89
C GLU A 298 -10.13 22.70 -4.79
N LYS A 299 -11.42 22.97 -5.02
CA LYS A 299 -12.31 23.55 -4.00
C LYS A 299 -12.57 22.57 -2.87
N PHE A 300 -12.82 21.30 -3.19
CA PHE A 300 -12.94 20.27 -2.15
C PHE A 300 -11.65 20.14 -1.33
N VAL A 301 -10.47 20.21 -1.96
CA VAL A 301 -9.18 20.23 -1.24
C VAL A 301 -9.02 21.49 -0.39
N ALA A 302 -9.45 22.66 -0.87
CA ALA A 302 -9.39 23.90 -0.09
C ALA A 302 -10.32 23.82 1.14
N GLU A 303 -11.57 23.38 0.94
CA GLU A 303 -12.60 23.38 1.98
C GLU A 303 -12.44 22.24 3.00
N CYS A 304 -12.08 21.04 2.53
CA CYS A 304 -12.06 19.82 3.34
C CYS A 304 -10.63 19.34 3.64
N GLY A 305 -9.67 19.68 2.79
CA GLY A 305 -8.33 19.11 2.83
C GLY A 305 -8.29 17.72 2.19
N GLY A 306 -8.93 16.72 2.82
CA GLY A 306 -8.92 15.35 2.32
C GLY A 306 -9.88 15.14 1.14
N ALA A 307 -9.39 14.53 0.05
CA ALA A 307 -10.15 14.31 -1.18
C ALA A 307 -9.60 13.15 -2.03
N GLU A 308 -10.50 12.33 -2.58
CA GLU A 308 -10.18 11.27 -3.54
C GLU A 308 -11.31 11.08 -4.55
N ALA A 309 -10.98 11.02 -5.85
CA ALA A 309 -11.92 10.70 -6.92
C ALA A 309 -11.61 9.33 -7.53
N ILE A 310 -12.65 8.49 -7.70
CA ILE A 310 -12.60 7.22 -8.43
C ILE A 310 -13.45 7.39 -9.69
N TRP A 311 -12.82 7.46 -10.86
CA TRP A 311 -13.50 7.64 -12.14
C TRP A 311 -13.48 6.36 -12.97
N TYR A 312 -14.63 5.68 -13.01
CA TYR A 312 -14.79 4.45 -13.79
C TYR A 312 -14.68 4.69 -15.29
N PRO A 313 -14.11 3.74 -16.06
CA PRO A 313 -13.84 3.94 -17.48
C PRO A 313 -15.16 4.08 -18.25
N PHE A 314 -15.19 4.97 -19.25
CA PHE A 314 -16.38 5.24 -20.07
C PHE A 314 -17.61 5.71 -19.28
N THR A 315 -17.41 6.43 -18.18
CA THR A 315 -18.51 7.03 -17.38
C THR A 315 -18.41 8.55 -17.33
N ASP A 316 -19.54 9.23 -17.16
CA ASP A 316 -19.58 10.70 -17.14
C ASP A 316 -19.25 11.31 -15.77
N LYS A 317 -19.39 10.55 -14.68
CA LYS A 317 -19.37 11.07 -13.31
C LYS A 317 -18.50 10.19 -12.42
N PRO A 318 -17.43 10.74 -11.81
CA PRO A 318 -16.64 10.03 -10.82
C PRO A 318 -17.41 9.80 -9.52
N TRP A 319 -16.94 8.85 -8.70
CA TRP A 319 -17.23 8.79 -7.28
C TRP A 319 -16.20 9.62 -6.52
N MET A 320 -16.59 10.83 -6.12
CA MET A 320 -15.77 11.74 -5.34
C MET A 320 -16.01 11.50 -3.85
N LYS A 321 -14.95 11.34 -3.07
CA LYS A 321 -14.96 11.29 -1.60
C LYS A 321 -14.23 12.51 -1.04
N THR A 322 -14.80 13.14 -0.03
CA THR A 322 -14.15 14.22 0.73
C THR A 322 -14.13 13.88 2.20
N TRP A 323 -13.08 14.30 2.90
CA TRP A 323 -12.94 14.12 4.34
C TRP A 323 -12.79 15.46 5.03
N THR A 324 -13.68 15.78 5.96
CA THR A 324 -13.68 17.05 6.71
C THR A 324 -13.51 16.76 8.19
N ASN A 325 -12.47 17.33 8.81
CA ASN A 325 -12.32 17.24 10.26
C ASN A 325 -13.43 18.03 10.95
N SER A 326 -14.06 17.43 11.95
CA SER A 326 -15.12 18.11 12.70
C SER A 326 -14.52 19.07 13.74
N PRO A 327 -15.15 20.23 13.97
CA PRO A 327 -14.74 21.10 15.06
C PRO A 327 -14.94 20.38 16.39
N THR A 328 -13.91 20.40 17.24
CA THR A 328 -14.04 20.02 18.65
C THR A 328 -14.57 21.23 19.43
N LYS A 329 -15.43 21.02 20.44
CA LYS A 329 -15.81 22.10 21.36
C LYS A 329 -14.53 22.66 22.01
N PRO A 330 -14.36 23.99 22.16
CA PRO A 330 -13.27 24.53 22.96
C PRO A 330 -13.35 24.01 24.41
N ASP A 331 -12.22 23.63 25.00
CA ASP A 331 -12.08 23.21 26.40
C ASP A 331 -12.35 24.37 27.39
N SER A 332 -13.54 24.95 27.37
CA SER A 332 -13.98 25.94 28.36
C SER A 332 -14.96 25.38 29.40
N SER A 333 -15.13 24.05 29.48
CA SER A 333 -15.90 23.41 30.55
C SER A 333 -15.10 22.31 31.26
N ASN A 334 -14.45 22.70 32.36
CA ASN A 334 -14.03 21.81 33.45
C ASN A 334 -15.27 21.28 34.20
N ASP A 335 -16.11 20.50 33.51
CA ASP A 335 -17.26 19.78 34.05
C ASP A 335 -17.56 18.67 33.03
N VAL A 336 -17.55 17.37 33.32
CA VAL A 336 -18.06 16.67 34.51
C VAL A 336 -17.29 15.36 34.69
N THR A 337 -16.94 15.06 35.93
CA THR A 337 -16.65 13.72 36.43
C THR A 337 -17.83 12.79 36.14
N GLY A 338 -17.74 11.98 35.09
CA GLY A 338 -18.84 11.10 34.69
C GLY A 338 -18.35 9.81 34.05
N SER A 339 -18.28 8.75 34.86
CA SER A 339 -18.12 7.36 34.45
C SER A 339 -19.26 6.92 33.51
N LEU A 340 -19.12 7.19 32.21
CA LEU A 340 -19.81 6.49 31.12
C LEU A 340 -18.78 6.22 30.04
N GLY A 341 -18.16 5.04 30.10
CA GLY A 341 -17.13 4.63 29.16
C GLY A 341 -17.64 4.60 27.72
N SER A 342 -16.82 5.07 26.77
CA SER A 342 -16.82 4.74 25.34
C SER A 342 -18.11 4.88 24.50
N LEU A 343 -19.23 5.34 25.06
CA LEU A 343 -20.48 5.58 24.32
C LEU A 343 -20.51 7.02 23.78
N GLY A 344 -19.90 7.19 22.61
CA GLY A 344 -20.27 8.15 21.56
C GLY A 344 -20.60 9.58 21.97
N SER A 345 -19.57 10.43 22.18
CA SER A 345 -19.78 11.87 22.06
C SER A 345 -20.16 12.20 20.62
N LEU A 346 -21.35 12.78 20.43
CA LEU A 346 -21.87 13.30 19.16
C LEU A 346 -21.47 14.77 18.91
N VAL A 347 -20.64 15.35 19.78
CA VAL A 347 -20.17 16.73 19.64
C VAL A 347 -19.45 16.90 18.30
N GLY A 348 -19.84 17.92 17.55
CA GLY A 348 -19.27 18.21 16.23
C GLY A 348 -19.81 17.34 15.09
N LYS A 349 -20.70 16.37 15.35
CA LYS A 349 -21.33 15.57 14.29
C LYS A 349 -22.29 16.44 13.46
N PRO A 350 -22.12 16.52 12.13
CA PRO A 350 -23.13 17.14 11.26
C PRO A 350 -24.50 16.44 11.41
N PRO A 351 -25.62 17.19 11.44
CA PRO A 351 -26.94 16.59 11.62
C PRO A 351 -27.28 15.51 10.59
N GLN A 352 -26.86 15.71 9.33
CA GLN A 352 -27.13 14.83 8.20
C GLN A 352 -26.24 13.57 8.19
N ALA A 353 -25.08 13.61 8.85
CA ALA A 353 -24.12 12.53 8.79
C ALA A 353 -24.54 11.35 9.67
N ARG A 354 -24.44 10.13 9.14
CA ARG A 354 -24.63 8.90 9.91
C ARG A 354 -23.36 8.60 10.73
N GLU A 355 -23.51 8.40 12.03
CA GLU A 355 -22.36 7.95 12.84
C GLU A 355 -21.95 6.52 12.46
N VAL A 356 -20.65 6.30 12.35
CA VAL A 356 -20.02 4.99 12.19
C VAL A 356 -19.06 4.73 13.35
N THR A 357 -19.00 3.49 13.80
CA THR A 357 -18.16 3.04 14.93
C THR A 357 -17.12 2.01 14.51
N GLY A 358 -16.94 1.83 13.20
CA GLY A 358 -15.98 0.90 12.63
C GLY A 358 -15.65 1.24 11.17
N PRO A 359 -14.50 0.74 10.67
CA PRO A 359 -14.04 0.96 9.30
C PRO A 359 -14.82 0.15 8.26
N TYR A 360 -14.50 0.39 6.99
CA TYR A 360 -15.00 -0.36 5.82
C TYR A 360 -16.50 -0.22 5.58
N ASN A 361 -16.94 1.04 5.45
CA ASN A 361 -18.35 1.42 5.33
C ASN A 361 -18.95 1.28 3.93
N TYR A 362 -18.17 0.87 2.92
CA TYR A 362 -18.61 0.70 1.53
C TYR A 362 -18.77 -0.79 1.18
N ILE A 363 -19.78 -1.43 1.77
CA ILE A 363 -19.98 -2.88 1.64
C ILE A 363 -20.13 -3.36 0.17
N PHE A 364 -20.63 -2.50 -0.70
CA PHE A 364 -20.87 -2.77 -2.12
C PHE A 364 -19.59 -2.78 -2.96
N SER A 365 -18.50 -2.14 -2.49
CA SER A 365 -17.19 -2.22 -3.15
C SER A 365 -16.40 -3.44 -2.69
N ASP A 366 -16.59 -3.87 -1.44
CA ASP A 366 -15.90 -5.03 -0.87
C ASP A 366 -16.55 -6.37 -1.25
N ASN A 367 -17.78 -6.36 -1.76
CA ASN A 367 -18.57 -7.54 -2.13
C ASN A 367 -19.32 -7.27 -3.44
N LEU A 368 -18.84 -7.84 -4.54
CA LEU A 368 -19.44 -7.61 -5.86
C LEU A 368 -20.58 -8.60 -6.15
N PRO A 369 -21.70 -8.14 -6.74
CA PRO A 369 -22.81 -9.00 -7.12
C PRO A 369 -22.51 -9.82 -8.39
N GLU A 370 -23.27 -10.90 -8.59
CA GLU A 370 -23.07 -11.87 -9.68
C GLU A 370 -22.93 -11.24 -11.09
N PRO A 371 -23.78 -10.28 -11.51
CA PRO A 371 -23.64 -9.68 -12.84
C PRO A 371 -22.29 -8.99 -13.08
N ILE A 372 -21.65 -8.47 -12.04
CA ILE A 372 -20.32 -7.86 -12.14
C ILE A 372 -19.24 -8.93 -12.22
N THR A 373 -19.35 -9.97 -11.40
CA THR A 373 -18.40 -11.09 -11.45
C THR A 373 -18.48 -11.84 -12.77
N ASP A 374 -19.65 -11.89 -13.42
CA ASP A 374 -19.82 -12.43 -14.76
C ASP A 374 -19.12 -11.57 -15.82
N MET A 375 -19.26 -10.24 -15.76
CA MET A 375 -18.51 -9.33 -16.64
C MET A 375 -16.99 -9.50 -16.47
N ILE A 376 -16.52 -9.62 -15.22
CA ILE A 376 -15.10 -9.88 -14.92
C ILE A 376 -14.68 -11.24 -15.49
N GLY A 377 -15.48 -12.28 -15.30
CA GLY A 377 -15.25 -13.61 -15.86
C GLY A 377 -15.13 -13.59 -17.37
N ALA A 378 -16.01 -12.84 -18.05
CA ALA A 378 -15.98 -12.68 -19.50
C ALA A 378 -14.76 -11.86 -19.98
N ILE A 379 -14.37 -10.80 -19.27
CA ILE A 379 -13.13 -10.04 -19.55
C ILE A 379 -11.91 -10.97 -19.43
N ASN A 380 -11.81 -11.74 -18.34
CA ASN A 380 -10.74 -12.72 -18.13
C ASN A 380 -10.75 -13.85 -19.18
N ALA A 381 -11.91 -14.19 -19.73
CA ALA A 381 -12.05 -15.15 -20.83
C ALA A 381 -11.74 -14.56 -22.22
N GLY A 382 -11.17 -13.35 -22.29
CA GLY A 382 -10.71 -12.74 -23.54
C GLY A 382 -11.72 -11.81 -24.21
N ASN A 383 -12.69 -11.24 -23.47
CA ASN A 383 -13.67 -10.30 -24.01
C ASN A 383 -13.46 -8.86 -23.48
N PRO A 384 -12.34 -8.19 -23.81
CA PRO A 384 -12.04 -6.86 -23.28
C PRO A 384 -13.02 -5.78 -23.79
N GLY A 385 -13.73 -6.04 -24.89
CA GLY A 385 -14.79 -5.16 -25.42
C GLY A 385 -15.98 -4.91 -24.49
N ILE A 386 -16.04 -5.61 -23.36
CA ILE A 386 -17.03 -5.38 -22.29
C ILE A 386 -16.71 -4.11 -21.48
N ALA A 387 -15.50 -3.57 -21.54
CA ALA A 387 -15.08 -2.42 -20.72
C ALA A 387 -16.07 -1.22 -20.72
N PRO A 388 -16.66 -0.80 -21.86
CA PRO A 388 -17.66 0.28 -21.89
C PRO A 388 -19.00 -0.04 -21.22
N LEU A 389 -19.27 -1.31 -20.89
CA LEU A 389 -20.42 -1.73 -20.08
C LEU A 389 -20.01 -1.92 -18.62
N PHE A 390 -18.83 -2.48 -18.38
CA PHE A 390 -18.31 -2.75 -17.04
C PHE A 390 -18.13 -1.48 -16.21
N GLY A 391 -17.54 -0.41 -16.79
CA GLY A 391 -17.37 0.86 -16.10
C GLY A 391 -18.69 1.48 -15.61
N PRO A 392 -19.69 1.66 -16.49
CA PRO A 392 -21.03 2.10 -16.08
C PRO A 392 -21.71 1.18 -15.06
N ALA A 393 -21.52 -0.15 -15.14
CA ALA A 393 -22.07 -1.08 -14.17
C ALA A 393 -21.45 -0.90 -12.77
N MET A 394 -20.12 -0.71 -12.70
CA MET A 394 -19.43 -0.40 -11.45
C MET A 394 -19.87 0.94 -10.86
N TYR A 395 -20.01 1.98 -11.69
CA TYR A 395 -20.56 3.27 -11.27
C TYR A 395 -22.00 3.13 -10.72
N GLY A 396 -22.85 2.36 -11.41
CA GLY A 396 -24.23 2.11 -10.99
C GLY A 396 -24.33 1.43 -9.62
N ILE A 397 -23.46 0.46 -9.34
CA ILE A 397 -23.38 -0.20 -8.03
C ILE A 397 -22.89 0.74 -6.95
N THR A 398 -21.91 1.59 -7.26
CA THR A 398 -21.42 2.57 -6.30
C THR A 398 -22.53 3.55 -5.91
N ALA A 399 -23.21 4.16 -6.88
CA ALA A 399 -24.30 5.08 -6.60
C ALA A 399 -25.48 4.40 -5.89
N ALA A 400 -25.93 3.23 -6.36
CA ALA A 400 -27.03 2.51 -5.71
C ALA A 400 -26.65 2.01 -4.31
N GLY A 401 -25.42 1.53 -4.14
CA GLY A 401 -24.89 1.00 -2.89
C GLY A 401 -24.72 2.07 -1.82
N LEU A 402 -24.18 3.24 -2.17
CA LEU A 402 -24.13 4.40 -1.28
C LEU A 402 -25.52 4.82 -0.80
N ALA A 403 -26.53 4.78 -1.68
CA ALA A 403 -27.91 5.10 -1.35
C ALA A 403 -28.54 4.07 -0.41
N ALA A 404 -28.47 2.80 -0.79
CA ALA A 404 -29.08 1.69 -0.07
C ALA A 404 -28.51 1.52 1.34
N THR A 405 -27.26 1.90 1.55
CA THR A 405 -26.54 1.75 2.83
C THR A 405 -26.43 3.05 3.62
N ASN A 406 -27.02 4.14 3.11
CA ASN A 406 -26.90 5.48 3.66
C ASN A 406 -25.43 5.85 3.97
N ALA A 407 -24.55 5.60 3.01
CA ALA A 407 -23.10 5.78 3.13
C ALA A 407 -22.57 7.01 2.37
N TYR A 408 -23.47 7.84 1.83
CA TYR A 408 -23.10 9.12 1.20
C TYR A 408 -22.54 10.15 2.17
N ASP A 409 -22.88 10.06 3.45
CA ASP A 409 -22.47 11.02 4.46
C ASP A 409 -22.30 10.30 5.80
N ILE A 410 -21.06 9.93 6.10
CA ILE A 410 -20.69 9.19 7.31
C ILE A 410 -19.78 10.03 8.19
N TRP A 411 -19.78 9.74 9.49
CA TRP A 411 -18.96 10.45 10.45
C TRP A 411 -18.50 9.50 11.55
N GLY A 412 -17.22 9.55 11.89
CA GLY A 412 -16.64 8.62 12.86
C GLY A 412 -15.30 9.10 13.37
N TRP A 413 -14.59 8.22 14.08
CA TRP A 413 -13.18 8.47 14.34
C TRP A 413 -12.36 8.34 13.05
N SER A 414 -11.21 8.99 12.99
CA SER A 414 -10.31 9.01 11.82
C SER A 414 -10.20 7.66 11.11
N LYS A 415 -9.83 6.59 11.83
CA LYS A 415 -9.67 5.24 11.24
C LYS A 415 -10.97 4.70 10.62
N ASP A 416 -12.12 5.02 11.19
CA ASP A 416 -13.42 4.45 10.78
C ASP A 416 -13.89 5.00 9.43
N VAL A 417 -13.38 6.18 9.05
CA VAL A 417 -13.72 6.82 7.76
C VAL A 417 -12.55 6.85 6.77
N GLN A 418 -11.31 6.63 7.21
CA GLN A 418 -10.14 6.54 6.32
C GLN A 418 -9.80 5.10 5.90
N PHE A 419 -10.14 4.08 6.69
CA PHE A 419 -10.06 2.69 6.23
C PHE A 419 -11.34 2.29 5.51
N TYR A 420 -11.25 2.15 4.19
CA TYR A 420 -12.40 1.87 3.33
C TYR A 420 -12.17 0.82 2.24
N ILE A 421 -10.98 0.20 2.19
CA ILE A 421 -10.68 -0.91 1.28
C ILE A 421 -10.42 -2.20 2.05
N LYS A 422 -11.25 -3.23 1.87
CA LYS A 422 -10.93 -4.58 2.33
C LYS A 422 -10.12 -5.35 1.28
N ALA A 423 -9.36 -6.34 1.74
CA ALA A 423 -8.62 -7.26 0.86
C ALA A 423 -9.50 -8.09 -0.09
N THR A 424 -10.83 -8.11 0.13
CA THR A 424 -11.83 -8.77 -0.72
C THR A 424 -12.28 -7.93 -1.92
N THR A 425 -11.88 -6.65 -2.01
CA THR A 425 -12.15 -5.83 -3.19
C THR A 425 -11.59 -6.47 -4.47
N LEU A 426 -12.07 -6.02 -5.63
CA LEU A 426 -11.65 -6.50 -6.93
C LEU A 426 -10.13 -6.46 -7.08
N ARG A 427 -9.52 -7.58 -7.46
CA ARG A 427 -8.08 -7.65 -7.71
C ARG A 427 -7.74 -6.89 -9.00
N LEU A 428 -6.91 -5.86 -8.87
CA LEU A 428 -6.50 -4.97 -9.94
C LEU A 428 -4.97 -4.81 -9.92
N THR A 429 -4.39 -4.42 -11.05
CA THR A 429 -3.03 -3.89 -11.15
C THR A 429 -3.09 -2.40 -11.45
N GLU A 430 -2.03 -1.66 -11.13
CA GLU A 430 -2.02 -0.20 -11.25
C GLU A 430 -0.77 0.34 -11.94
N GLY A 431 -0.95 1.38 -12.75
CA GLY A 431 0.10 2.28 -13.20
C GLY A 431 -0.09 3.71 -12.70
N GLY A 432 0.83 4.60 -13.07
CA GLY A 432 0.77 6.03 -12.74
C GLY A 432 1.86 6.43 -11.75
N GLY A 433 1.57 7.39 -10.87
CA GLY A 433 2.51 7.81 -9.84
C GLY A 433 2.17 9.14 -9.18
N ALA A 434 3.18 9.72 -8.50
CA ALA A 434 3.07 10.99 -7.82
C ALA A 434 3.60 12.14 -8.68
N VAL A 435 2.86 13.25 -8.71
CA VAL A 435 3.34 14.55 -9.15
C VAL A 435 3.56 15.41 -7.92
N VAL A 436 4.82 15.74 -7.63
CA VAL A 436 5.21 16.64 -6.54
C VAL A 436 5.24 18.07 -7.08
N THR A 437 4.46 18.95 -6.47
CA THR A 437 4.24 20.33 -6.95
C THR A 437 3.72 21.21 -5.81
N SER A 438 3.42 22.47 -6.08
CA SER A 438 2.75 23.37 -5.13
C SER A 438 1.24 23.09 -5.07
N ARG A 439 0.63 23.28 -3.91
CA ARG A 439 -0.82 23.12 -3.68
C ARG A 439 -1.66 23.91 -4.68
N ALA A 440 -1.21 25.10 -5.08
CA ALA A 440 -1.88 25.96 -6.04
C ALA A 440 -1.90 25.39 -7.48
N ASN A 441 -1.22 24.27 -7.74
CA ASN A 441 -1.13 23.62 -9.05
C ASN A 441 -1.98 22.35 -9.15
N ILE A 442 -2.72 21.97 -8.09
CA ILE A 442 -3.53 20.75 -8.05
C ILE A 442 -4.51 20.66 -9.23
N ALA A 443 -5.27 21.72 -9.49
CA ALA A 443 -6.24 21.73 -10.59
C ALA A 443 -5.59 21.56 -11.96
N THR A 444 -4.48 22.24 -12.22
CA THR A 444 -3.74 22.14 -13.49
C THR A 444 -3.28 20.71 -13.74
N VAL A 445 -2.62 20.09 -12.75
CA VAL A 445 -2.09 18.74 -12.87
C VAL A 445 -3.22 17.74 -13.15
N ILE A 446 -4.30 17.80 -12.37
CA ILE A 446 -5.44 16.88 -12.52
C ILE A 446 -6.16 17.11 -13.86
N HIS A 447 -6.33 18.36 -14.27
CA HIS A 447 -6.95 18.70 -15.55
C HIS A 447 -6.17 18.12 -16.72
N ASP A 448 -4.85 18.38 -16.78
CA ASP A 448 -3.99 17.90 -17.86
C ASP A 448 -4.03 16.38 -17.98
N PHE A 449 -3.90 15.67 -16.85
CA PHE A 449 -3.93 14.21 -16.84
C PHE A 449 -5.27 13.64 -17.30
N THR A 450 -6.38 14.19 -16.82
CA THR A 450 -7.71 13.66 -17.15
C THR A 450 -8.11 13.95 -18.59
N GLN A 451 -7.72 15.10 -19.16
CA GLN A 451 -7.86 15.37 -20.59
C GLN A 451 -7.02 14.43 -21.44
N TRP A 452 -5.75 14.22 -21.08
CA TRP A 452 -4.88 13.28 -21.75
C TRP A 452 -5.46 11.86 -21.71
N PHE A 453 -5.81 11.37 -20.51
CA PHE A 453 -6.37 10.04 -20.30
C PHE A 453 -7.64 9.83 -21.13
N HIS A 454 -8.58 10.78 -21.08
CA HIS A 454 -9.80 10.72 -21.88
C HIS A 454 -9.51 10.64 -23.38
N GLY A 455 -8.59 11.48 -23.87
CA GLY A 455 -8.16 11.46 -25.27
C GLY A 455 -7.46 10.17 -25.69
N ARG A 456 -6.86 9.42 -24.75
CA ARG A 456 -6.24 8.11 -25.05
C ARG A 456 -7.23 6.96 -24.97
N ILE A 457 -8.08 6.88 -23.94
CA ILE A 457 -9.05 5.79 -23.84
C ILE A 457 -10.02 5.78 -25.04
N GLU A 458 -10.45 6.96 -25.52
CA GLU A 458 -11.28 7.06 -26.73
C GLU A 458 -10.48 6.78 -28.02
N TYR A 459 -9.20 7.12 -28.07
CA TYR A 459 -8.33 6.75 -29.21
C TYR A 459 -8.24 5.23 -29.35
N TYR A 460 -7.96 4.49 -28.26
CA TYR A 460 -7.91 3.03 -28.29
C TYR A 460 -9.28 2.43 -28.64
N ARG A 461 -10.37 2.98 -28.06
CA ARG A 461 -11.74 2.58 -28.40
C ARG A 461 -12.04 2.73 -29.90
N SER A 462 -11.60 3.82 -30.52
CA SER A 462 -11.80 4.06 -31.97
C SER A 462 -11.12 3.01 -32.86
N LYS A 463 -10.12 2.30 -32.33
CA LYS A 463 -9.44 1.17 -32.98
C LYS A 463 -9.98 -0.19 -32.57
N GLY A 464 -11.08 -0.25 -31.81
CA GLY A 464 -11.63 -1.48 -31.25
C GLY A 464 -10.76 -2.11 -30.16
N GLN A 465 -9.88 -1.33 -29.53
CA GLN A 465 -8.98 -1.77 -28.47
C GLN A 465 -9.47 -1.26 -27.11
N PHE A 466 -9.39 -2.11 -26.07
CA PHE A 466 -9.90 -1.80 -24.74
C PHE A 466 -8.86 -2.12 -23.65
N PRO A 467 -7.72 -1.41 -23.64
CA PRO A 467 -6.65 -1.66 -22.66
C PRO A 467 -7.02 -1.23 -21.24
N LEU A 468 -8.14 -0.53 -21.06
CA LEU A 468 -8.52 0.16 -19.84
C LEU A 468 -9.94 -0.24 -19.39
N ASN A 469 -10.01 -1.02 -18.33
CA ASN A 469 -11.27 -1.52 -17.76
C ASN A 469 -11.38 -1.32 -16.24
N GLY A 470 -10.37 -0.77 -15.58
CA GLY A 470 -10.46 -0.27 -14.20
C GLY A 470 -10.52 1.26 -14.16
N PRO A 471 -10.79 1.83 -12.97
CA PRO A 471 -10.94 3.27 -12.81
C PRO A 471 -9.60 4.03 -12.86
N VAL A 472 -9.70 5.32 -13.16
CA VAL A 472 -8.71 6.32 -12.72
C VAL A 472 -8.96 6.61 -11.24
N GLU A 473 -7.90 6.68 -10.44
CA GLU A 473 -7.95 7.11 -9.03
C GLU A 473 -7.03 8.31 -8.82
N ILE A 474 -7.58 9.38 -8.23
CA ILE A 474 -6.88 10.64 -8.00
C ILE A 474 -7.06 11.06 -6.56
N ARG A 475 -5.95 11.33 -5.86
CA ARG A 475 -5.94 11.88 -4.50
C ARG A 475 -4.71 12.74 -4.26
N CYS A 476 -4.75 13.55 -3.22
CA CYS A 476 -3.60 14.36 -2.81
C CYS A 476 -3.24 14.06 -1.35
N CYS A 477 -1.95 14.18 -1.02
CA CYS A 477 -1.51 14.30 0.36
C CYS A 477 -0.38 15.33 0.48
N GLY A 478 0.08 15.59 1.70
CA GLY A 478 1.26 16.41 1.95
C GLY A 478 2.56 15.68 1.64
N LEU A 479 3.68 16.38 1.83
CA LEU A 479 5.03 15.82 1.80
C LEU A 479 5.51 15.46 3.21
N ASP A 480 6.65 14.78 3.31
CA ASP A 480 7.31 14.41 4.58
C ASP A 480 7.96 15.66 5.22
N GLN A 481 7.12 16.58 5.69
CA GLN A 481 7.55 17.88 6.19
C GLN A 481 8.37 17.72 7.49
N PRO A 482 9.58 18.33 7.59
CA PRO A 482 10.36 18.32 8.82
C PRO A 482 9.61 18.95 10.00
N ALA A 483 8.77 19.96 9.73
CA ALA A 483 7.98 20.66 10.73
C ALA A 483 6.95 19.75 11.44
N ASP A 484 6.55 18.64 10.84
CA ASP A 484 5.60 17.69 11.44
C ASP A 484 6.26 16.82 12.52
N VAL A 485 7.58 16.62 12.42
CA VAL A 485 8.35 15.74 13.32
C VAL A 485 8.60 16.47 14.65
N LYS A 486 8.10 15.93 15.75
CA LYS A 486 8.13 16.57 17.08
C LYS A 486 9.25 16.06 17.99
N VAL A 487 10.20 15.33 17.42
CA VAL A 487 11.45 14.89 18.06
C VAL A 487 12.65 15.41 17.26
N PRO A 488 13.87 15.48 17.84
CA PRO A 488 15.07 15.75 17.07
C PRO A 488 15.15 14.83 15.84
N SER A 489 15.47 15.39 14.67
CA SER A 489 15.42 14.68 13.39
C SER A 489 16.59 15.07 12.50
N ALA A 490 17.18 14.08 11.82
CA ALA A 490 18.20 14.27 10.80
C ALA A 490 17.59 14.61 9.43
N GLY A 491 16.29 14.44 9.25
CA GLY A 491 15.60 14.77 8.01
C GLY A 491 14.40 13.85 7.66
N PRO A 492 13.82 14.05 6.46
CA PRO A 492 12.81 13.16 5.89
C PRO A 492 13.40 11.82 5.41
N PRO A 493 12.57 10.82 5.05
CA PRO A 493 13.05 9.59 4.42
C PRO A 493 13.82 9.88 3.12
N THR A 494 14.99 9.28 2.93
CA THR A 494 15.91 9.66 1.84
C THR A 494 15.32 9.45 0.44
N ILE A 495 14.57 8.35 0.26
CA ILE A 495 14.04 7.91 -1.04
C ILE A 495 12.51 7.76 -1.05
N SER A 496 11.78 8.40 -0.13
CA SER A 496 10.32 8.44 -0.23
C SER A 496 9.88 9.28 -1.42
N ALA A 497 8.81 8.85 -2.10
CA ALA A 497 8.18 9.68 -3.14
C ALA A 497 7.64 11.01 -2.57
N THR A 498 7.34 11.04 -1.27
CA THR A 498 6.86 12.20 -0.50
C THR A 498 7.97 13.08 0.07
N ARG A 499 9.25 12.83 -0.19
CA ARG A 499 10.34 13.68 0.32
C ARG A 499 10.23 15.11 -0.25
N PRO A 500 10.23 16.18 0.58
CA PRO A 500 10.30 17.55 0.09
C PRO A 500 11.51 17.80 -0.82
N ARG A 501 11.38 18.71 -1.78
CA ARG A 501 12.45 19.11 -2.71
C ARG A 501 13.15 20.37 -2.20
N PRO A 502 14.41 20.30 -1.73
CA PRO A 502 15.12 21.47 -1.18
C PRO A 502 15.27 22.65 -2.15
N ASP A 503 15.34 22.38 -3.45
CA ASP A 503 15.41 23.37 -4.52
C ASP A 503 14.04 23.98 -4.90
N HIS A 504 12.95 23.42 -4.37
CA HIS A 504 11.58 23.89 -4.60
C HIS A 504 10.78 23.91 -3.28
N PRO A 505 11.07 24.86 -2.37
CA PRO A 505 10.40 24.92 -1.07
C PRO A 505 8.90 25.25 -1.17
N ASP A 506 8.43 25.75 -2.31
CA ASP A 506 7.02 25.98 -2.62
C ASP A 506 6.25 24.69 -2.98
N TRP A 507 6.94 23.59 -3.26
CA TRP A 507 6.30 22.30 -3.52
C TRP A 507 5.98 21.60 -2.20
N ASP A 508 4.68 21.50 -1.90
CA ASP A 508 4.17 21.09 -0.60
C ASP A 508 3.12 19.97 -0.67
N VAL A 509 2.78 19.49 -1.87
CA VAL A 509 1.82 18.39 -2.09
C VAL A 509 2.37 17.31 -3.01
N ALA A 510 1.88 16.09 -2.80
CA ALA A 510 1.97 14.99 -3.75
C ALA A 510 0.57 14.68 -4.30
N ILE A 511 0.43 14.74 -5.62
CA ILE A 511 -0.81 14.39 -6.34
C ILE A 511 -0.61 12.99 -6.92
N TRP A 512 -1.37 12.02 -6.44
CA TRP A 512 -1.29 10.64 -6.89
C TRP A 512 -2.30 10.43 -8.01
N LEU A 513 -1.77 10.14 -9.21
CA LEU A 513 -2.53 9.90 -10.42
C LEU A 513 -2.36 8.42 -10.78
N ASN A 514 -3.34 7.60 -10.45
CA ASN A 514 -3.29 6.16 -10.67
C ASN A 514 -4.34 5.73 -11.70
N VAL A 515 -4.02 4.68 -12.45
CA VAL A 515 -4.97 3.98 -13.33
C VAL A 515 -4.93 2.51 -12.96
N LEU A 516 -6.11 1.93 -12.75
CA LEU A 516 -6.26 0.54 -12.38
C LEU A 516 -6.77 -0.27 -13.57
N GLY A 517 -6.49 -1.57 -13.60
CA GLY A 517 -6.97 -2.47 -14.63
C GLY A 517 -6.96 -3.93 -14.19
N VAL A 518 -7.79 -4.75 -14.83
CA VAL A 518 -7.86 -6.19 -14.56
C VAL A 518 -6.57 -6.84 -15.05
N PRO A 519 -5.83 -7.58 -14.20
CA PRO A 519 -4.59 -8.24 -14.59
C PRO A 519 -4.76 -9.12 -15.84
N GLY A 520 -3.82 -9.05 -16.79
CA GLY A 520 -3.87 -9.79 -18.04
C GLY A 520 -4.69 -9.14 -19.17
N THR A 521 -5.27 -7.95 -18.95
CA THR A 521 -5.96 -7.20 -20.00
C THR A 521 -5.02 -6.88 -21.17
N PRO A 522 -5.34 -7.30 -22.42
CA PRO A 522 -4.50 -7.04 -23.58
C PRO A 522 -4.30 -5.53 -23.84
N GLY A 523 -3.05 -5.11 -24.06
CA GLY A 523 -2.71 -3.71 -24.35
C GLY A 523 -2.60 -2.80 -23.12
N MET A 524 -2.93 -3.30 -21.92
CA MET A 524 -2.95 -2.49 -20.69
C MET A 524 -1.56 -1.99 -20.30
N PHE A 525 -0.55 -2.86 -20.37
CA PHE A 525 0.82 -2.51 -20.00
C PHE A 525 1.53 -1.65 -21.05
N GLU A 526 1.20 -1.82 -22.32
CA GLU A 526 1.60 -0.89 -23.37
C GLU A 526 1.00 0.51 -23.12
N PHE A 527 -0.26 0.58 -22.69
CA PHE A 527 -0.88 1.84 -22.29
C PHE A 527 -0.20 2.43 -21.04
N TYR A 528 0.14 1.62 -20.03
CA TYR A 528 0.86 2.12 -18.84
C TYR A 528 2.29 2.59 -19.16
N GLN A 529 2.95 1.98 -20.13
CA GLN A 529 4.20 2.50 -20.68
C GLN A 529 4.00 3.86 -21.36
N GLU A 530 2.97 4.01 -22.21
CA GLU A 530 2.62 5.30 -22.83
C GLU A 530 2.36 6.38 -21.77
N MET A 531 1.61 6.02 -20.72
CA MET A 531 1.31 6.90 -19.60
C MET A 531 2.57 7.31 -18.82
N GLU A 532 3.43 6.36 -18.46
CA GLU A 532 4.67 6.66 -17.73
C GLU A 532 5.59 7.59 -18.53
N GLN A 533 5.72 7.37 -19.84
CA GLN A 533 6.48 8.24 -20.74
C GLN A 533 5.88 9.64 -20.80
N TRP A 534 4.56 9.75 -20.95
CA TRP A 534 3.87 11.04 -20.96
C TRP A 534 4.04 11.78 -19.63
N MET A 535 3.83 11.12 -18.49
CA MET A 535 3.98 11.75 -17.17
C MET A 535 5.41 12.23 -16.90
N ARG A 536 6.43 11.42 -17.25
CA ARG A 536 7.85 11.80 -17.13
C ARG A 536 8.22 12.99 -18.01
N SER A 537 7.57 13.14 -19.17
CA SER A 537 7.80 14.26 -20.07
C SER A 537 7.03 15.52 -19.64
N HIS A 538 5.77 15.38 -19.21
CA HIS A 538 4.86 16.49 -18.94
C HIS A 538 5.13 17.11 -17.57
N TYR A 539 5.33 16.28 -16.54
CA TYR A 539 5.59 16.72 -15.16
C TYR A 539 7.08 16.66 -14.82
N ASN A 540 7.91 17.29 -15.65
CA ASN A 540 9.34 17.46 -15.38
C ASN A 540 9.79 18.87 -15.79
N ASN A 541 9.40 19.85 -14.97
CA ASN A 541 9.62 21.27 -15.23
C ASN A 541 9.70 22.06 -13.91
N ALA A 542 9.86 23.39 -13.99
CA ALA A 542 10.02 24.24 -12.81
C ALA A 542 8.80 24.28 -11.87
N ALA A 543 7.63 23.80 -12.31
CA ALA A 543 6.41 23.78 -11.50
C ALA A 543 6.09 22.41 -10.91
N ALA A 544 6.65 21.31 -11.42
CA ALA A 544 6.37 19.97 -10.93
C ALA A 544 7.44 18.94 -11.33
N THR A 545 7.56 17.88 -10.52
CA THR A 545 8.35 16.67 -10.83
C THR A 545 7.51 15.41 -10.68
N PHE A 546 7.78 14.39 -11.50
CA PHE A 546 7.15 13.07 -11.44
C PHE A 546 8.02 12.07 -10.67
N ARG A 547 7.38 11.32 -9.78
CA ARG A 547 7.99 10.18 -9.06
C ARG A 547 7.05 8.98 -9.14
N PRO A 548 7.52 7.80 -9.56
CA PRO A 548 6.73 6.58 -9.44
C PRO A 548 6.25 6.34 -8.01
N GLU A 549 5.02 5.82 -7.86
CA GLU A 549 4.55 5.31 -6.57
C GLU A 549 5.19 3.93 -6.34
N TRP A 550 6.08 3.82 -5.35
CA TRP A 550 6.88 2.61 -5.11
C TRP A 550 6.08 1.32 -4.97
N SER A 551 4.83 1.39 -4.53
CA SER A 551 4.00 0.21 -4.29
C SER A 551 3.36 -0.36 -5.58
N LYS A 552 3.25 0.44 -6.64
CA LYS A 552 2.49 0.17 -7.87
C LYS A 552 3.40 -0.23 -9.03
N GLY A 553 2.85 -0.37 -10.24
CA GLY A 553 3.61 -0.60 -11.47
C GLY A 553 4.35 0.65 -11.93
N TRP A 554 5.60 0.46 -12.35
CA TRP A 554 6.48 1.47 -12.97
C TRP A 554 7.61 0.77 -13.71
N ALA A 555 8.42 1.50 -14.49
CA ALA A 555 9.38 0.90 -15.42
C ALA A 555 8.73 -0.08 -16.39
N PHE A 556 7.64 0.37 -17.03
CA PHE A 556 6.88 -0.44 -17.98
C PHE A 556 7.66 -0.64 -19.28
N GLY A 557 7.97 -1.90 -19.61
CA GLY A 557 8.80 -2.31 -20.75
C GLY A 557 8.27 -3.42 -21.68
N PRO A 558 6.97 -3.57 -21.99
CA PRO A 558 5.80 -2.90 -21.42
C PRO A 558 5.38 -3.51 -20.07
N ASP A 559 5.73 -4.76 -19.76
CA ASP A 559 5.48 -5.34 -18.44
C ASP A 559 6.11 -4.47 -17.34
N PRO A 560 5.48 -4.32 -16.15
CA PRO A 560 6.01 -3.49 -15.09
C PRO A 560 7.37 -4.03 -14.61
N TYR A 561 8.26 -3.12 -14.19
CA TYR A 561 9.57 -3.42 -13.63
C TYR A 561 10.57 -4.05 -14.62
N THR A 562 10.30 -3.98 -15.92
CA THR A 562 11.12 -4.60 -16.97
C THR A 562 11.91 -3.61 -17.82
N ASP A 563 11.54 -2.32 -17.83
CA ASP A 563 12.32 -1.29 -18.50
C ASP A 563 13.66 -1.10 -17.76
N THR A 564 14.72 -1.67 -18.35
CA THR A 564 16.06 -1.65 -17.77
C THR A 564 16.55 -0.22 -17.54
N ALA A 565 16.35 0.69 -18.50
CA ALA A 565 16.86 2.05 -18.38
C ALA A 565 16.17 2.78 -17.23
N ILE A 566 14.87 2.56 -17.03
CA ILE A 566 14.17 3.14 -15.89
C ILE A 566 14.70 2.54 -14.58
N VAL A 567 14.75 1.22 -14.47
CA VAL A 567 15.19 0.52 -13.24
C VAL A 567 16.61 0.92 -12.83
N THR A 568 17.57 0.88 -13.76
CA THR A 568 18.99 1.03 -13.42
C THR A 568 19.51 2.47 -13.49
N GLU A 569 18.81 3.37 -14.19
CA GLU A 569 19.28 4.75 -14.37
C GLU A 569 18.25 5.80 -13.94
N LYS A 570 17.02 5.74 -14.46
CA LYS A 570 16.06 6.85 -14.28
C LYS A 570 15.53 6.92 -12.85
N MET A 571 15.37 5.79 -12.16
CA MET A 571 15.05 5.81 -10.73
C MET A 571 16.16 6.50 -9.93
N ARG A 572 17.42 6.18 -10.19
CA ARG A 572 18.54 6.91 -9.58
C ARG A 572 18.48 8.40 -9.91
N ALA A 573 18.28 8.77 -11.18
CA ALA A 573 18.18 10.17 -11.62
C ALA A 573 17.09 10.94 -10.86
N THR A 574 15.90 10.35 -10.72
CA THR A 574 14.77 10.93 -9.95
C THR A 574 15.14 11.24 -8.50
N TYR A 575 15.93 10.39 -7.84
CA TYR A 575 16.25 10.51 -6.41
C TYR A 575 17.62 11.14 -6.11
N ILE A 576 18.32 11.66 -7.13
CA ILE A 576 19.46 12.58 -6.96
C ILE A 576 19.13 14.02 -7.38
N GLU A 577 18.01 14.23 -8.08
CA GLU A 577 17.60 15.55 -8.55
C GLU A 577 17.19 16.47 -7.40
N GLY A 578 17.73 17.69 -7.39
CA GLY A 578 17.34 18.75 -6.45
C GLY A 578 17.73 18.51 -4.99
N VAL A 579 18.51 17.46 -4.70
CA VAL A 579 18.91 17.08 -3.34
C VAL A 579 20.44 17.11 -3.16
N PRO A 580 20.95 17.35 -1.94
CA PRO A 580 22.39 17.32 -1.67
C PRO A 580 23.00 15.95 -1.96
N THR A 581 24.25 15.93 -2.44
CA THR A 581 25.01 14.69 -2.66
C THR A 581 25.28 13.90 -1.38
N THR A 582 25.15 14.54 -0.23
CA THR A 582 25.28 13.92 1.10
C THR A 582 24.01 13.22 1.56
N GLU A 583 22.86 13.43 0.91
CA GLU A 583 21.57 12.85 1.30
C GLU A 583 20.71 12.58 0.06
N ASN A 584 21.05 11.56 -0.72
CA ASN A 584 20.36 11.20 -1.97
C ASN A 584 20.27 9.67 -2.17
N TRP A 585 19.86 9.24 -3.38
CA TRP A 585 19.83 7.83 -3.78
C TRP A 585 21.13 7.06 -3.49
N ASP A 586 22.29 7.65 -3.77
CA ASP A 586 23.57 6.99 -3.59
C ASP A 586 23.98 6.93 -2.11
N THR A 587 23.62 7.94 -1.30
CA THR A 587 23.71 7.85 0.16
C THR A 587 22.90 6.67 0.69
N ALA A 588 21.66 6.51 0.22
CA ALA A 588 20.80 5.40 0.63
C ALA A 588 21.40 4.03 0.23
N ARG A 589 21.86 3.88 -1.02
CA ARG A 589 22.55 2.67 -1.48
C ARG A 589 23.77 2.32 -0.65
N THR A 590 24.62 3.32 -0.38
CA THR A 590 25.81 3.16 0.47
C THR A 590 25.39 2.65 1.84
N ARG A 591 24.38 3.27 2.44
CA ARG A 591 23.88 2.86 3.75
C ARG A 591 23.34 1.42 3.76
N TYR A 592 22.57 1.05 2.74
CA TYR A 592 22.04 -0.31 2.62
C TYR A 592 23.14 -1.36 2.50
N ASN A 593 24.20 -1.05 1.76
CA ASN A 593 25.34 -1.95 1.61
C ASN A 593 26.23 -2.00 2.86
N GLU A 594 26.31 -0.92 3.64
CA GLU A 594 26.96 -0.94 4.96
C GLU A 594 26.21 -1.84 5.95
N ILE A 595 24.88 -1.77 6.01
CA ILE A 595 24.10 -2.54 7.00
C ILE A 595 23.92 -4.01 6.59
N ASP A 596 24.07 -4.33 5.31
CA ASP A 596 23.93 -5.68 4.77
C ASP A 596 24.89 -5.87 3.58
N PRO A 597 26.21 -6.00 3.86
CA PRO A 597 27.25 -6.13 2.83
C PRO A 597 27.17 -7.47 2.09
N HIS A 598 26.55 -8.49 2.70
CA HIS A 598 26.37 -9.81 2.11
C HIS A 598 25.08 -9.93 1.28
N ARG A 599 24.30 -8.83 1.22
CA ARG A 599 23.06 -8.73 0.45
C ARG A 599 22.07 -9.84 0.82
N VAL A 600 21.97 -10.19 2.10
CA VAL A 600 21.01 -11.18 2.59
C VAL A 600 19.58 -10.69 2.34
N PHE A 601 19.34 -9.39 2.43
CA PHE A 601 18.02 -8.77 2.27
C PHE A 601 17.75 -8.28 0.83
N THR A 602 18.15 -9.07 -0.18
CA THR A 602 17.93 -8.75 -1.60
C THR A 602 17.31 -9.90 -2.39
N ASN A 603 16.93 -9.60 -3.64
CA ASN A 603 16.62 -10.52 -4.72
C ASN A 603 17.18 -9.93 -6.05
N GLY A 604 16.96 -10.59 -7.18
CA GLY A 604 17.52 -10.16 -8.47
C GLY A 604 17.03 -8.78 -8.92
N PHE A 605 15.76 -8.45 -8.69
CA PHE A 605 15.22 -7.12 -8.96
C PHE A 605 15.87 -6.04 -8.08
N MET A 606 15.99 -6.31 -6.77
CA MET A 606 16.64 -5.41 -5.82
C MET A 606 18.11 -5.16 -6.20
N ASP A 607 18.82 -6.17 -6.71
CA ASP A 607 20.21 -6.04 -7.15
C ASP A 607 20.36 -5.15 -8.39
N ARG A 608 19.34 -5.06 -9.25
CA ARG A 608 19.32 -4.12 -10.39
C ARG A 608 18.97 -2.70 -9.95
N LEU A 609 18.02 -2.54 -9.03
CA LEU A 609 17.54 -1.24 -8.57
C LEU A 609 18.51 -0.58 -7.58
N LEU A 610 18.96 -1.33 -6.58
CA LEU A 610 19.82 -0.87 -5.48
C LEU A 610 21.13 -1.70 -5.42
N PRO A 611 22.01 -1.59 -6.44
CA PRO A 611 23.29 -2.29 -6.46
C PRO A 611 24.23 -1.76 -5.38
#